data_AF-A0A851BST5-F1
#
_entry.id   AF-A0A851BST5-F1
#
_cell.length_a   1.000
_cell.length_b   1.000
_cell.length_c   1.000
_cell.angle_alpha   90.00
_cell.angle_beta   90.00
_cell.angle_gamma   90.00
#
_symmetry.space_group_name_H-M   'P 1'
#
loop_
_entity.id
_entity.type
_entity.pdbx_description
1 polymer ?
#
loop_
_entity_poly.entity_id
_entity_poly.type
_entity_poly.pdbx_seq_one_letter_code
_entity_poly.pdbx_strand_id
1 'polypeptide(L)'
;QAPLSGILRELEQIQREQREANGCTERREWWERRSRLDLRMQNLIQSLDSEVLGCWRGLLLPREPGNSPLDEQELSRLLQELQECGWDSP
;
A
#
# COMPACT_ATOMS: atom_id res chain seq x y z
N GLN A 1 8.77 11.58 3.62
CA GLN A 1 8.30 10.79 4.76
C GLN A 1 7.20 11.56 5.46
N ALA A 2 5.99 11.45 4.92
CA ALA A 2 4.78 11.79 5.62
C ALA A 2 4.60 10.77 6.77
N PRO A 3 4.33 11.22 8.00
CA PRO A 3 4.06 10.30 9.10
C PRO A 3 2.75 9.55 8.82
N LEU A 4 2.68 8.27 9.22
CA LEU A 4 1.48 7.42 9.05
C LEU A 4 0.21 8.12 9.58
N SER A 5 0.31 8.85 10.69
CA SER A 5 -0.80 9.63 11.25
C SER A 5 -1.34 10.71 10.30
N GLY A 6 -0.49 11.28 9.45
CA GLY A 6 -0.89 12.22 8.41
C GLY A 6 -1.67 11.54 7.27
N ILE A 7 -1.18 10.38 6.82
CA ILE A 7 -1.84 9.55 5.79
C ILE A 7 -3.21 9.07 6.29
N LEU A 8 -3.30 8.60 7.53
CA LEU A 8 -4.58 8.18 8.11
C LEU A 8 -5.57 9.34 8.24
N ARG A 9 -5.11 10.53 8.61
CA ARG A 9 -5.96 11.73 8.67
C ARG A 9 -6.49 12.12 7.29
N GLU A 10 -5.67 12.05 6.26
CA GLU A 10 -6.10 12.32 4.88
C GLU A 10 -7.13 11.27 4.41
N LEU A 11 -6.94 9.99 4.76
CA LEU A 11 -7.92 8.94 4.50
C LEU A 11 -9.28 9.26 5.14
N GLU A 12 -9.29 9.62 6.43
CA GLU A 12 -10.51 10.01 7.14
C GLU A 12 -11.21 11.20 6.48
N GLN A 13 -10.43 12.18 6.02
CA GLN A 13 -10.95 13.35 5.35
C GLN A 13 -11.58 13.01 3.99
N ILE A 14 -10.92 12.18 3.18
CA ILE A 14 -11.48 11.67 1.91
C ILE A 14 -12.79 10.90 2.16
N GLN A 15 -12.84 10.04 3.18
CA GLN A 15 -14.06 9.29 3.54
C GLN A 15 -15.21 10.18 4.00
N ARG A 16 -14.91 11.30 4.68
CA ARG A 16 -15.91 12.31 5.06
C ARG A 16 -16.46 13.01 3.84
N GLU A 17 -15.58 13.57 3.00
CA GLU A 17 -15.97 14.29 1.79
C GLU A 17 -16.68 13.40 0.75
N GLN A 18 -16.34 12.11 0.68
CA GLN A 18 -17.07 11.15 -0.17
C GLN A 18 -18.51 10.98 0.29
N ARG A 19 -18.77 10.93 1.61
CA ARG A 19 -20.15 10.86 2.14
C ARG A 19 -20.94 12.11 1.80
N GLU A 20 -20.32 13.28 1.86
CA GLU A 20 -20.94 14.55 1.48
C GLU A 20 -21.21 14.62 -0.03
N ALA A 21 -20.26 14.18 -0.85
CA ALA A 21 -20.43 14.13 -2.31
C ALA A 21 -21.57 13.20 -2.74
N ASN A 22 -21.80 12.09 -2.03
CA ASN A 22 -22.92 11.18 -2.30
C ASN A 22 -24.30 11.82 -2.09
N GLY A 23 -24.40 12.89 -1.30
CA GLY A 23 -25.63 13.68 -1.13
C GLY A 23 -25.83 14.78 -2.18
N CYS A 24 -24.86 15.01 -3.07
CA CYS A 24 -24.95 16.03 -4.11
C CYS A 24 -25.83 15.55 -5.27
N THR A 25 -26.86 16.34 -5.61
CA THR A 25 -27.79 16.03 -6.71
C THR A 25 -27.45 16.77 -8.01
N GLU A 26 -26.59 17.78 -7.95
CA GLU A 26 -26.16 18.51 -9.15
C GLU A 26 -25.07 17.70 -9.86
N ARG A 27 -25.33 17.33 -11.12
CA ARG A 27 -24.53 16.34 -11.86
C ARG A 27 -23.10 16.79 -12.06
N ARG A 28 -22.88 18.05 -12.44
CA ARG A 28 -21.54 18.57 -12.76
C ARG A 28 -20.69 18.65 -11.49
N GLU A 29 -21.22 19.25 -10.44
CA GLU A 29 -20.60 19.37 -9.13
C GLU A 29 -20.34 18.00 -8.51
N TRP A 30 -21.27 17.05 -8.65
CA TRP A 30 -21.07 15.66 -8.23
C TRP A 30 -19.87 15.03 -8.92
N TRP A 31 -19.77 15.12 -10.25
CA TRP A 31 -18.64 14.59 -11.01
C TRP A 31 -17.32 15.28 -10.65
N GLU A 32 -17.28 16.61 -10.60
CA GLU A 32 -16.08 17.37 -10.24
C GLU A 32 -15.58 16.99 -8.83
N ARG A 33 -16.48 16.89 -7.84
CA ARG A 33 -16.14 16.46 -6.47
C ARG A 33 -15.63 15.03 -6.45
N ARG A 34 -16.31 14.10 -7.15
CA ARG A 34 -15.93 12.67 -7.20
C ARG A 34 -14.57 12.48 -7.86
N SER A 35 -14.30 13.15 -8.97
CA SER A 35 -13.01 13.08 -9.68
C SER A 35 -11.86 13.62 -8.82
N ARG A 36 -12.09 14.72 -8.08
CA ARG A 36 -11.07 15.24 -7.15
C ARG A 36 -10.78 14.27 -6.00
N LEU A 37 -11.81 13.62 -5.47
CA LEU A 37 -11.65 12.60 -4.41
C LEU A 37 -10.89 11.38 -4.92
N ASP A 38 -11.17 10.95 -6.15
CA ASP A 38 -10.48 9.82 -6.79
C ASP A 38 -8.97 10.09 -6.94
N LEU A 39 -8.61 11.27 -7.46
CA LEU A 39 -7.21 11.68 -7.58
C LEU A 39 -6.51 11.73 -6.21
N ARG A 40 -7.17 12.26 -5.17
CA ARG A 40 -6.62 12.29 -3.82
C ARG A 40 -6.42 10.89 -3.25
N MET A 41 -7.37 9.98 -3.47
CA MET A 41 -7.24 8.59 -3.04
C MET A 41 -6.09 7.88 -3.77
N GLN A 42 -5.93 8.09 -5.07
CA GLN A 42 -4.81 7.55 -5.84
C GLN A 42 -3.47 8.01 -5.27
N ASN A 43 -3.31 9.32 -5.03
CA ASN A 43 -2.09 9.87 -4.45
C ASN A 43 -1.84 9.31 -3.04
N LEU A 44 -2.89 9.19 -2.22
CA LEU A 44 -2.79 8.61 -0.88
C LEU A 44 -2.28 7.16 -0.92
N ILE A 45 -2.81 6.35 -1.82
CA ILE A 45 -2.36 4.95 -1.99
C ILE A 45 -0.89 4.90 -2.42
N GLN A 46 -0.47 5.76 -3.36
CA GLN A 46 0.94 5.83 -3.77
C GLN A 46 1.87 6.28 -2.63
N SER A 47 1.44 7.22 -1.79
CA SER A 47 2.21 7.63 -0.61
C SER A 47 2.27 6.52 0.44
N LEU A 48 1.16 5.79 0.67
CA LEU A 48 1.16 4.64 1.57
C LEU A 48 2.12 3.56 1.06
N ASP A 49 2.10 3.31 -0.25
CA ASP A 49 2.93 2.29 -0.88
C ASP A 49 4.42 2.62 -0.81
N SER A 50 4.80 3.85 -1.15
CA SER A 50 6.21 4.27 -1.24
C SER A 50 6.81 4.70 0.11
N GLU A 51 6.05 5.39 0.96
CA GLU A 51 6.59 6.02 2.17
C GLU A 51 6.37 5.21 3.46
N VAL A 52 5.36 4.33 3.49
CA VAL A 52 5.04 3.53 4.68
C VAL A 52 5.38 2.06 4.47
N LEU A 53 4.83 1.46 3.42
CA LEU A 53 5.04 0.04 3.13
C LEU A 53 6.46 -0.18 2.60
N GLY A 54 6.88 0.56 1.58
CA GLY A 54 8.22 0.46 1.00
C GLY A 54 8.59 -1.00 0.70
N CYS A 55 9.64 -1.50 1.34
CA CYS A 55 10.08 -2.90 1.21
C CYS A 55 9.10 -3.93 1.80
N TRP A 56 8.23 -3.54 2.72
CA TRP A 56 7.23 -4.42 3.35
C TRP A 56 6.01 -4.70 2.46
N ARG A 57 5.86 -4.01 1.33
CA ARG A 57 4.79 -4.26 0.35
C ARG A 57 4.70 -5.74 -0.07
N GLY A 58 5.85 -6.41 -0.15
CA GLY A 58 5.93 -7.84 -0.47
C GLY A 58 5.17 -8.74 0.51
N LEU A 59 4.97 -8.33 1.76
CA LEU A 59 4.18 -9.08 2.74
C LEU A 59 2.68 -9.11 2.45
N LEU A 60 2.18 -8.13 1.69
CA LEU A 60 0.77 -8.06 1.30
C LEU A 60 0.47 -8.89 0.04
N LEU A 61 1.52 -9.36 -0.65
CA LEU A 61 1.37 -10.20 -1.83
C LEU A 61 0.99 -11.62 -1.41
N PRO A 62 0.12 -12.30 -2.18
CA PRO A 62 -0.15 -13.71 -1.97
C PRO A 62 1.16 -14.50 -1.98
N ARG A 63 1.38 -15.31 -0.95
CA ARG A 63 2.56 -16.18 -0.86
C ARG A 63 2.35 -17.37 -1.79
N GLU A 64 2.64 -17.19 -3.07
CA GLU A 64 2.68 -18.33 -3.98
C GLU A 64 4.05 -19.00 -3.88
N PRO A 65 4.12 -20.34 -3.80
CA PRO A 65 5.38 -21.07 -3.71
C PRO A 65 6.30 -20.89 -4.93
N GLY A 66 5.88 -20.17 -5.97
CA GLY A 66 6.71 -19.80 -7.14
C GLY A 66 6.93 -18.29 -7.32
N ASN A 67 6.47 -17.42 -6.42
CA ASN A 67 6.62 -15.96 -6.49
C ASN A 67 7.66 -15.43 -5.48
N SER A 68 8.74 -16.19 -5.27
CA SER A 68 9.89 -15.64 -4.57
C SER A 68 10.48 -14.51 -5.43
N PRO A 69 10.68 -13.29 -4.89
CA PRO A 69 11.38 -12.23 -5.62
C PRO A 69 12.87 -12.53 -5.82
N LEU A 70 13.37 -13.55 -5.11
CA LEU A 70 14.71 -14.10 -5.27
C LEU A 70 14.66 -15.28 -6.23
N ASP A 71 15.56 -15.28 -7.21
CA ASP A 71 15.82 -16.46 -8.04
C ASP A 71 16.16 -17.66 -7.15
N GLU A 72 15.84 -18.88 -7.58
CA GLU A 72 16.04 -20.11 -6.78
C GLU A 72 17.49 -20.26 -6.27
N GLN A 73 18.47 -19.81 -7.06
CA GLN A 73 19.88 -19.78 -6.65
C GLN A 73 20.16 -18.79 -5.54
N GLU A 74 19.61 -17.57 -5.61
CA GLU A 74 19.81 -16.54 -4.59
C GLU A 74 19.12 -16.92 -3.29
N LEU A 75 17.92 -17.50 -3.38
CA LEU A 75 17.20 -18.04 -2.24
C LEU A 75 17.99 -19.17 -1.57
N SER A 76 18.54 -20.10 -2.36
CA SER A 76 19.34 -21.21 -1.85
C SER A 76 20.62 -20.73 -1.16
N ARG A 77 21.32 -19.73 -1.74
CA ARG A 77 22.51 -19.12 -1.14
C ARG A 77 22.18 -18.45 0.20
N LEU A 78 21.12 -17.65 0.24
CA LEU A 78 20.69 -16.98 1.46
C LEU A 78 20.26 -17.96 2.55
N LEU A 79 19.54 -19.03 2.20
CA LEU A 79 19.17 -20.08 3.15
C LEU A 79 20.39 -20.79 3.73
N GLN A 80 21.42 -21.05 2.91
CA GLN A 80 22.67 -21.63 3.38
C GLN A 80 23.41 -20.69 4.35
N GLU A 81 23.56 -19.41 4.00
CA GLU A 81 24.21 -18.40 4.86
C GLU A 81 23.48 -18.26 6.20
N LEU A 82 22.14 -18.34 6.19
CA LEU A 82 21.32 -18.32 7.41
C LEU A 82 21.54 -19.58 8.27
N GLN A 83 21.62 -20.76 7.66
CA GLN A 83 21.95 -22.00 8.37
C GLN A 83 23.35 -21.95 9.00
N GLU A 84 24.34 -21.40 8.29
CA GLU A 84 25.70 -21.21 8.81
C GLU A 84 25.73 -20.25 10.01
N CYS A 85 24.78 -19.31 10.07
CA CYS A 85 24.56 -18.40 11.19
C CYS A 85 23.72 -19.03 12.33
N GLY A 86 23.40 -20.32 12.26
CA GLY A 86 22.64 -21.06 13.29
C GLY A 86 21.13 -20.87 13.23
N TRP A 87 20.61 -20.42 12.09
CA TRP A 87 19.17 -20.28 11.87
C TRP A 87 18.61 -21.61 11.32
N ASP A 88 18.12 -22.47 12.21
CA ASP A 88 17.68 -23.83 11.87
C ASP A 88 16.25 -23.91 11.28
N SER A 89 15.41 -22.87 11.45
CA SER A 89 14.06 -22.69 10.84
C SER A 89 13.38 -21.43 11.44
N PRO A 90 12.38 -20.81 10.78
CA PRO A 90 11.36 -20.02 11.51
C PRO A 90 10.50 -20.91 12.42
#